data_AF-E8V224-F1
#
_entry.id   AF-E8V224-F1
#
_cell.length_a   1.000
_cell.length_b   1.000
_cell.length_c   1.000
_cell.angle_alpha   90.00
_cell.angle_beta   90.00
_cell.angle_gamma   90.00
#
_symmetry.space_group_name_H-M   'P 1'
#
loop_
_entity.id
_entity.type
_entity.pdbx_description
1 polymer ?
#
loop_
_entity_poly.entity_id
_entity_poly.type
_entity_poly.pdbx_seq_one_letter_code
_entity_poly.pdbx_strand_id
1 'polypeptide(L)'
;MALETKLAEDIRSAAKQAGLEVTSAEAASGFNGIPTAKFTLALAGDPAKTETLELSEDFDASDARLSAELSKYLRENAKRLRNPRPDCYVTLGGLPVSFRSWQWPFHLSTSGADTYIVHGDAFLEDGHTAADAQLRAKVSASMTVTFADIVPAAEQPFAEAFIYNAVRKIMDQGQIELVKSGNRQPVPVTTRYYSSKQGKFVFNDTTHDQRQDYLAAKVFWLSGVLGDGRPVWLLDPRDAQYLNTTVEELKNNVDAIAKDGLIHLQQDTEFAVATDALMGLRLTYEEELAEALAFTKPTFNEDMRGGHTNM
;
A
#
# COMPACT_ATOMS: atom_id res chain seq x y z
N MET A 1 0.60 5.38 28.96
CA MET A 1 1.93 5.19 29.59
C MET A 1 2.88 4.79 28.49
N ALA A 2 4.11 5.32 28.50
CA ALA A 2 5.11 4.90 27.51
C ALA A 2 5.42 3.41 27.71
N LEU A 3 5.43 2.65 26.62
CA LEU A 3 5.80 1.24 26.64
C LEU A 3 7.33 1.13 26.83
N GLU A 4 7.76 0.66 28.00
CA GLU A 4 9.16 0.39 28.35
C GLU A 4 9.40 -1.13 28.36
N THR A 5 9.46 -1.72 27.16
CA THR A 5 9.70 -3.16 26.95
C THR A 5 10.94 -3.37 26.09
N LYS A 6 11.50 -4.59 26.12
CA LYS A 6 12.59 -4.98 25.21
C LYS A 6 12.22 -4.74 23.74
N LEU A 7 10.99 -5.09 23.35
CA LEU A 7 10.47 -4.81 22.01
C LEU A 7 10.54 -3.31 21.69
N ALA A 8 10.12 -2.43 22.61
CA ALA A 8 10.19 -0.99 22.38
C ALA A 8 11.64 -0.47 22.22
N GLU A 9 12.60 -1.02 22.96
CA GLU A 9 14.02 -0.69 22.82
C GLU A 9 14.58 -1.15 21.45
N ASP A 10 14.25 -2.37 21.05
CA ASP A 10 14.67 -2.95 19.77
C ASP A 10 14.11 -2.14 18.59
N ILE A 11 12.82 -1.77 18.62
CA ILE A 11 12.19 -0.93 17.60
C ILE A 11 12.80 0.48 17.58
N ARG A 12 13.07 1.10 18.73
CA ARG A 12 13.76 2.41 18.79
C ARG A 12 15.14 2.36 18.14
N SER A 13 15.90 1.30 18.42
CA SER A 13 17.23 1.10 17.83
C SER A 13 17.15 0.92 16.31
N ALA A 14 16.28 0.03 15.83
CA ALA A 14 16.11 -0.25 14.41
C ALA A 14 15.59 0.96 13.63
N ALA A 15 14.60 1.68 14.18
CA ALA A 15 14.05 2.91 13.59
C ALA A 15 15.13 3.97 13.43
N LYS A 16 15.94 4.20 14.48
CA LYS A 16 17.05 5.17 14.43
C LYS A 16 18.06 4.83 13.34
N GLN A 17 18.41 3.55 13.18
CA GLN A 17 19.33 3.10 12.13
C GLN A 17 18.74 3.30 10.71
N ALA A 18 17.41 3.31 10.59
CA ALA A 18 16.72 3.58 9.33
C ALA A 18 16.49 5.07 9.04
N GLY A 19 16.84 5.98 9.95
CA GLY A 19 16.58 7.42 9.81
C GLY A 19 15.18 7.85 10.29
N LEU A 20 14.58 7.05 11.17
CA LEU A 20 13.29 7.31 11.81
C LEU A 20 13.46 7.56 13.31
N GLU A 21 12.48 8.22 13.92
CA GLU A 21 12.38 8.43 15.36
C GLU A 21 11.05 7.89 15.90
N VAL A 22 11.10 7.13 16.99
CA VAL A 22 9.89 6.65 17.67
C VAL A 22 9.37 7.76 18.57
N THR A 23 8.32 8.45 18.13
CA THR A 23 7.69 9.58 18.84
C THR A 23 6.69 9.12 19.90
N SER A 24 6.04 7.98 19.69
CA SER A 24 5.23 7.31 20.71
C SER A 24 5.38 5.80 20.62
N ALA A 25 5.23 5.14 21.78
CA ALA A 25 5.19 3.69 21.93
C ALA A 25 4.15 3.36 23.00
N GLU A 26 3.09 2.66 22.62
CA GLU A 26 1.89 2.46 23.44
C GLU A 26 1.47 0.99 23.40
N ALA A 27 1.05 0.46 24.55
CA ALA A 27 0.31 -0.79 24.57
C ALA A 27 -1.06 -0.56 23.91
N ALA A 28 -1.44 -1.47 23.04
CA ALA A 28 -2.69 -1.46 22.32
C ALA A 28 -3.36 -2.84 22.43
N SER A 29 -4.58 -2.93 21.91
CA SER A 29 -5.29 -4.19 21.81
C SER A 29 -5.69 -4.37 20.35
N GLY A 30 -5.08 -5.38 19.74
CA GLY A 30 -5.43 -5.83 18.41
C GLY A 30 -6.83 -6.44 18.36
N PHE A 31 -7.16 -7.05 17.23
CA PHE A 31 -8.45 -7.70 17.05
C PHE A 31 -8.65 -8.82 18.09
N ASN A 32 -9.89 -8.95 18.60
CA ASN A 32 -10.24 -9.85 19.71
C ASN A 32 -9.53 -9.58 21.06
N GLY A 33 -8.89 -8.43 21.24
CA GLY A 33 -8.25 -8.06 22.50
C GLY A 33 -6.86 -8.68 22.71
N ILE A 34 -6.24 -9.21 21.66
CA ILE A 34 -4.86 -9.69 21.70
C ILE A 34 -3.94 -8.49 21.96
N PRO A 35 -3.02 -8.55 22.93
CA PRO A 35 -2.12 -7.43 23.21
C PRO A 35 -1.19 -7.11 22.03
N THR A 36 -1.11 -5.83 21.67
CA THR A 36 -0.21 -5.31 20.63
C THR A 36 0.61 -4.15 21.16
N ALA A 37 1.72 -3.85 20.48
CA ALA A 37 2.51 -2.66 20.69
C ALA A 37 2.41 -1.75 19.47
N LYS A 38 1.97 -0.51 19.66
CA LYS A 38 1.81 0.48 18.61
C LYS A 38 2.87 1.57 18.74
N PHE A 39 3.58 1.81 17.65
CA PHE A 39 4.66 2.78 17.53
C PHE A 39 4.29 3.85 16.50
N THR A 40 4.46 5.13 16.86
CA THR A 40 4.43 6.22 15.87
C THR A 40 5.86 6.55 15.47
N LEU A 41 6.18 6.26 14.22
CA LEU A 41 7.49 6.51 13.63
C LEU A 41 7.43 7.83 12.88
N ALA A 42 8.36 8.74 13.15
CA ALA A 42 8.50 10.00 12.43
C ALA A 42 9.79 10.01 11.62
N LEU A 43 9.80 10.70 10.49
CA LEU A 43 11.04 10.94 9.74
C LEU A 43 11.94 11.87 10.54
N ALA A 44 13.20 11.50 10.78
CA ALA A 44 14.10 12.28 11.64
C ALA A 44 14.33 13.73 11.14
N GLY A 45 14.24 13.95 9.83
CA GLY A 45 14.36 15.29 9.23
C GLY A 45 13.05 16.08 9.12
N ASP A 46 11.90 15.46 9.37
CA ASP A 46 10.57 16.07 9.29
C ASP A 46 9.59 15.35 10.23
N PRO A 47 9.49 15.76 11.50
CA PRO A 47 8.64 15.10 12.49
C PRO A 47 7.13 15.14 12.17
N ALA A 48 6.69 15.97 11.23
CA ALA A 48 5.30 15.98 10.78
C ALA A 48 4.97 14.78 9.87
N LYS A 49 5.98 14.16 9.27
CA LYS A 49 5.84 12.95 8.46
C LYS A 49 5.91 11.73 9.35
N THR A 50 4.75 11.13 9.59
CA THR A 50 4.61 9.99 10.50
C THR A 50 3.94 8.80 9.85
N GLU A 51 4.21 7.63 10.40
CA GLU A 51 3.49 6.39 10.13
C GLU A 51 3.31 5.60 11.42
N THR A 52 2.43 4.61 11.37
CA THR A 52 2.20 3.67 12.46
C THR A 52 2.82 2.33 12.13
N LEU A 53 3.57 1.79 13.09
CA LEU A 53 3.96 0.38 13.14
C LEU A 53 3.23 -0.28 14.31
N GLU A 54 2.51 -1.36 14.06
CA GLU A 54 1.83 -2.18 15.08
C GLU A 54 2.28 -3.63 14.96
N LEU A 55 2.68 -4.19 16.10
CA LEU A 55 3.25 -5.54 16.22
C LEU A 55 2.58 -6.27 17.39
N SER A 56 2.57 -7.59 17.37
CA SER A 56 2.26 -8.36 18.59
C SER A 56 3.20 -7.96 19.74
N GLU A 57 2.69 -7.92 20.98
CA GLU A 57 3.52 -7.57 22.15
C GLU A 57 4.66 -8.58 22.40
N ASP A 58 4.48 -9.83 21.98
CA ASP A 58 5.44 -10.93 22.09
C ASP A 58 6.38 -11.07 20.87
N PHE A 59 6.32 -10.12 19.91
CA PHE A 59 7.18 -10.15 18.73
C PHE A 59 8.67 -10.07 19.11
N ASP A 60 9.47 -11.05 18.66
CA ASP A 60 10.91 -11.06 18.87
C ASP A 60 11.65 -10.31 17.76
N ALA A 61 11.78 -9.00 17.94
CA ALA A 61 12.55 -8.14 17.03
C ALA A 61 14.06 -8.46 16.99
N SER A 62 14.55 -9.31 17.90
CA SER A 62 15.96 -9.72 17.96
C SER A 62 16.27 -11.01 17.19
N ASP A 63 15.25 -11.73 16.69
CA ASP A 63 15.45 -12.86 15.80
C ASP A 63 16.20 -12.42 14.53
N ALA A 64 17.26 -13.14 14.16
CA ALA A 64 18.15 -12.74 13.08
C ALA A 64 17.47 -12.71 11.70
N ARG A 65 16.45 -13.56 11.46
CA ARG A 65 15.69 -13.58 10.21
C ARG A 65 14.69 -12.44 10.16
N LEU A 66 14.00 -12.19 11.28
CA LEU A 66 12.97 -11.15 11.37
C LEU A 66 13.57 -9.74 11.39
N SER A 67 14.66 -9.54 12.13
CA SER A 67 15.34 -8.24 12.27
C SER A 67 15.88 -7.68 10.95
N ALA A 68 16.34 -8.55 10.04
CA ALA A 68 16.83 -8.13 8.72
C ALA A 68 15.71 -7.55 7.84
N GLU A 69 14.57 -8.23 7.76
CA GLU A 69 13.40 -7.75 7.01
C GLU A 69 12.74 -6.54 7.70
N LEU A 70 12.66 -6.51 9.03
CA LEU A 70 12.22 -5.32 9.77
C LEU A 70 13.10 -4.11 9.46
N SER A 71 14.43 -4.27 9.47
CA SER A 71 15.38 -3.19 9.15
C SER A 71 15.25 -2.73 7.70
N LYS A 72 14.90 -3.62 6.78
CA LYS A 72 14.61 -3.28 5.38
C LYS A 72 13.29 -2.50 5.29
N TYR A 73 12.23 -2.98 5.91
CA TYR A 73 10.92 -2.32 5.98
C TYR A 73 11.04 -0.88 6.50
N LEU A 74 11.74 -0.67 7.62
CA LEU A 74 11.93 0.65 8.22
C LEU A 74 12.70 1.61 7.30
N ARG A 75 13.72 1.13 6.57
CA ARG A 75 14.46 1.96 5.60
C ARG A 75 13.60 2.34 4.40
N GLU A 76 12.80 1.40 3.89
CA GLU A 76 11.85 1.67 2.82
C GLU A 76 10.79 2.68 3.25
N ASN A 77 10.31 2.58 4.49
CA ASN A 77 9.37 3.54 5.04
C ASN A 77 9.98 4.93 5.26
N ALA A 78 11.22 5.03 5.75
CA ALA A 78 11.91 6.31 5.85
C ALA A 78 12.00 7.02 4.48
N LYS A 79 12.26 6.27 3.41
CA LYS A 79 12.19 6.79 2.04
C LYS A 79 10.76 7.19 1.67
N ARG A 80 9.77 6.32 1.91
CA ARG A 80 8.36 6.58 1.57
C ARG A 80 7.78 7.79 2.29
N LEU A 81 8.15 8.04 3.55
CA LEU A 81 7.72 9.22 4.33
C LEU A 81 8.16 10.55 3.72
N ARG A 82 9.19 10.57 2.86
CA ARG A 82 9.55 11.76 2.07
C ARG A 82 8.49 12.10 1.01
N ASN A 83 7.64 11.16 0.62
CA ASN A 83 6.55 11.43 -0.30
C ASN A 83 5.57 12.47 0.28
N PRO A 84 4.90 13.28 -0.55
CA PRO A 84 3.88 14.21 -0.11
C PRO A 84 2.74 13.50 0.62
N ARG A 85 2.34 12.34 0.07
CA ARG A 85 1.31 11.43 0.55
C ARG A 85 1.89 10.01 0.65
N PRO A 86 2.54 9.65 1.77
CA PRO A 86 3.19 8.34 1.92
C PRO A 86 2.21 7.17 2.02
N ASP A 87 0.94 7.45 2.31
CA ASP A 87 -0.17 6.51 2.39
C ASP A 87 -0.76 6.15 1.02
N CYS A 88 -0.43 6.91 -0.03
CA CYS A 88 -1.02 6.76 -1.36
C CYS A 88 -0.16 5.94 -2.32
N TYR A 89 -0.85 5.14 -3.13
CA TYR A 89 -0.33 4.32 -4.21
C TYR A 89 -1.21 4.50 -5.45
N VAL A 90 -0.81 3.91 -6.57
CA VAL A 90 -1.63 3.86 -7.79
C VAL A 90 -1.83 2.40 -8.20
N THR A 91 -2.98 2.06 -8.77
CA THR A 91 -3.25 0.74 -9.39
C THR A 91 -2.79 0.73 -10.85
N LEU A 92 -2.71 -0.45 -11.48
CA LEU A 92 -2.33 -0.53 -12.90
C LEU A 92 -3.40 0.11 -13.81
N GLY A 93 -4.68 0.07 -13.39
CA GLY A 93 -5.76 0.79 -14.04
C GLY A 93 -5.77 2.30 -13.79
N GLY A 94 -4.80 2.87 -13.05
CA GLY A 94 -4.69 4.31 -12.87
C GLY A 94 -5.47 4.89 -11.68
N LEU A 95 -5.98 4.07 -10.76
CA LEU A 95 -6.67 4.56 -9.57
C LEU A 95 -5.66 5.00 -8.49
N PRO A 96 -5.66 6.27 -8.04
CA PRO A 96 -4.92 6.69 -6.86
C PRO A 96 -5.66 6.24 -5.59
N VAL A 97 -5.00 5.45 -4.75
CA VAL A 97 -5.61 4.86 -3.56
C VAL A 97 -4.74 5.04 -2.31
N SER A 98 -5.36 5.40 -1.18
CA SER A 98 -4.69 5.39 0.12
C SER A 98 -5.10 4.18 0.97
N PHE A 99 -4.15 3.67 1.73
CA PHE A 99 -4.36 2.55 2.66
C PHE A 99 -4.32 3.04 4.10
N ARG A 100 -5.40 2.82 4.85
CA ARG A 100 -5.58 3.37 6.21
C ARG A 100 -6.29 2.40 7.13
N SER A 101 -6.23 2.71 8.43
CA SER A 101 -7.01 2.03 9.47
C SER A 101 -6.82 0.51 9.51
N TRP A 102 -5.61 0.05 9.18
CA TRP A 102 -5.24 -1.36 9.27
C TRP A 102 -5.14 -1.81 10.72
N GLN A 103 -5.67 -2.99 11.01
CA GLN A 103 -5.71 -3.61 12.33
C GLN A 103 -4.68 -4.74 12.37
N TRP A 104 -3.41 -4.37 12.41
CA TRP A 104 -2.31 -5.32 12.53
C TRP A 104 -2.23 -5.89 13.96
N PRO A 105 -1.62 -7.07 14.15
CA PRO A 105 -1.18 -8.02 13.12
C PRO A 105 -2.34 -8.82 12.53
N PHE A 106 -2.02 -9.77 11.65
CA PHE A 106 -2.97 -10.81 11.26
C PHE A 106 -3.46 -11.60 12.48
N HIS A 107 -4.75 -11.94 12.52
CA HIS A 107 -5.34 -12.74 13.59
C HIS A 107 -6.12 -13.93 13.02
N LEU A 108 -6.19 -15.03 13.76
CA LEU A 108 -6.96 -16.20 13.34
C LEU A 108 -8.45 -15.87 13.30
N SER A 109 -9.14 -16.35 12.27
CA SER A 109 -10.58 -16.23 12.17
C SER A 109 -11.28 -16.97 13.32
N THR A 110 -12.20 -16.30 13.99
CA THR A 110 -13.04 -16.89 15.05
C THR A 110 -14.29 -17.58 14.50
N SER A 111 -14.55 -17.48 13.19
CA SER A 111 -15.75 -18.04 12.53
C SER A 111 -15.57 -19.49 12.05
N GLY A 112 -14.58 -20.22 12.57
CA GLY A 112 -14.33 -21.63 12.23
C GLY A 112 -13.65 -21.87 10.88
N ALA A 113 -13.08 -20.84 10.26
CA ALA A 113 -12.28 -20.98 9.04
C ALA A 113 -10.77 -21.02 9.37
N ASP A 114 -10.02 -21.88 8.68
CA ASP A 114 -8.56 -21.96 8.77
C ASP A 114 -7.86 -20.81 8.01
N THR A 115 -8.16 -19.59 8.41
CA THR A 115 -7.62 -18.37 7.80
C THR A 115 -7.19 -17.34 8.84
N TYR A 116 -6.06 -16.69 8.57
CA TYR A 116 -5.67 -15.45 9.20
C TYR A 116 -6.33 -14.28 8.48
N ILE A 117 -6.79 -13.29 9.21
CA ILE A 117 -7.47 -12.11 8.70
C ILE A 117 -6.78 -10.86 9.20
N VAL A 118 -6.70 -9.84 8.34
CA VAL A 118 -6.38 -8.46 8.72
C VAL A 118 -7.39 -7.53 8.06
N HIS A 119 -7.88 -6.56 8.82
CA HIS A 119 -8.83 -5.57 8.33
C HIS A 119 -8.15 -4.24 8.07
N GLY A 120 -8.62 -3.50 7.08
CA GLY A 120 -8.17 -2.14 6.79
C GLY A 120 -9.14 -1.46 5.85
N ASP A 121 -8.80 -0.25 5.41
CA ASP A 121 -9.58 0.51 4.44
C ASP A 121 -8.68 0.93 3.26
N ALA A 122 -9.27 0.94 2.06
CA ALA A 122 -8.68 1.55 0.87
C ALA A 122 -9.59 2.69 0.39
N PHE A 123 -9.06 3.90 0.23
CA PHE A 123 -9.81 5.08 -0.18
C PHE A 123 -9.37 5.54 -1.56
N LEU A 124 -10.31 6.01 -2.38
CA LEU A 124 -9.98 6.75 -3.60
C LEU A 124 -9.42 8.13 -3.23
N GLU A 125 -8.36 8.54 -3.93
CA GLU A 125 -7.63 9.80 -3.70
C GLU A 125 -7.47 10.55 -5.03
N ASP A 126 -8.56 10.98 -5.63
CA ASP A 126 -8.63 11.62 -6.95
C ASP A 126 -8.41 13.15 -6.92
N GLY A 127 -8.07 13.71 -5.76
CA GLY A 127 -7.88 15.15 -5.56
C GLY A 127 -9.16 15.93 -5.32
N HIS A 128 -10.32 15.27 -5.31
CA HIS A 128 -11.57 15.86 -4.84
C HIS A 128 -11.59 16.01 -3.31
N THR A 129 -12.41 16.94 -2.82
CA THR A 129 -12.44 17.31 -1.40
C THR A 129 -13.27 16.33 -0.59
N ALA A 130 -13.15 16.32 0.74
CA ALA A 130 -13.98 15.47 1.60
C ALA A 130 -15.49 15.76 1.50
N ALA A 131 -15.90 16.92 0.94
CA ALA A 131 -17.29 17.22 0.63
C ALA A 131 -17.80 16.39 -0.57
N ASP A 132 -16.89 16.02 -1.47
CA ASP A 132 -17.10 15.07 -2.55
C ASP A 132 -17.00 13.68 -1.92
N ALA A 133 -18.14 13.10 -1.57
CA ALA A 133 -18.23 11.90 -0.74
C ALA A 133 -17.18 10.83 -1.12
N GLN A 134 -16.14 10.72 -0.29
CA GLN A 134 -14.96 9.89 -0.57
C GLN A 134 -15.35 8.41 -0.72
N LEU A 135 -15.06 7.84 -1.87
CA LEU A 135 -15.30 6.42 -2.12
C LEU A 135 -14.23 5.58 -1.42
N ARG A 136 -14.64 4.47 -0.82
CA ARG A 136 -13.74 3.54 -0.15
C ARG A 136 -14.21 2.10 -0.24
N ALA A 137 -13.28 1.19 -0.01
CA ALA A 137 -13.58 -0.19 0.32
C ALA A 137 -13.06 -0.51 1.73
N LYS A 138 -13.95 -1.04 2.58
CA LYS A 138 -13.52 -1.73 3.80
C LYS A 138 -12.98 -3.09 3.39
N VAL A 139 -11.76 -3.40 3.75
CA VAL A 139 -11.03 -4.60 3.34
C VAL A 139 -11.00 -5.62 4.47
N SER A 140 -11.22 -6.88 4.10
CA SER A 140 -10.93 -8.05 4.92
C SER A 140 -9.97 -8.94 4.15
N ALA A 141 -8.67 -8.73 4.35
CA ALA A 141 -7.66 -9.53 3.68
C ALA A 141 -7.47 -10.85 4.43
N SER A 142 -7.63 -11.96 3.70
CA SER A 142 -7.59 -13.30 4.28
C SER A 142 -6.43 -14.11 3.71
N MET A 143 -5.61 -14.66 4.60
CA MET A 143 -4.49 -15.54 4.31
C MET A 143 -4.82 -16.96 4.82
N THR A 144 -4.69 -17.98 3.98
CA THR A 144 -4.87 -19.37 4.45
C THR A 144 -3.71 -19.79 5.36
N VAL A 145 -3.94 -20.73 6.27
CA VAL A 145 -2.87 -21.24 7.17
C VAL A 145 -1.67 -21.77 6.37
N THR A 146 -1.89 -22.51 5.28
CA THR A 146 -0.80 -22.98 4.40
C THR A 146 0.00 -21.85 3.77
N PHE A 147 -0.63 -20.69 3.55
CA PHE A 147 0.08 -19.52 3.03
C PHE A 147 0.86 -18.81 4.13
N ALA A 148 0.37 -18.84 5.37
CA ALA A 148 1.08 -18.31 6.53
C ALA A 148 2.45 -18.99 6.74
N ASP A 149 2.59 -20.27 6.39
CA ASP A 149 3.87 -20.99 6.44
C ASP A 149 4.95 -20.44 5.49
N ILE A 150 4.55 -19.65 4.49
CA ILE A 150 5.44 -19.05 3.48
C ILE A 150 5.87 -17.63 3.91
N VAL A 151 5.04 -16.96 4.70
CA VAL A 151 5.30 -15.59 5.16
C VAL A 151 6.18 -15.65 6.42
N PRO A 152 7.26 -14.85 6.54
CA PRO A 152 8.16 -14.95 7.69
C PRO A 152 7.48 -14.72 9.05
N ALA A 153 6.50 -13.81 9.10
CA ALA A 153 5.67 -13.55 10.27
C ALA A 153 4.32 -12.95 9.86
N ALA A 154 3.31 -13.13 10.70
CA ALA A 154 1.96 -12.57 10.50
C ALA A 154 1.86 -11.07 10.89
N GLU A 155 3.00 -10.38 10.88
CA GLU A 155 3.21 -9.03 11.42
C GLU A 155 3.24 -7.98 10.30
N GLN A 156 2.93 -6.73 10.62
CA GLN A 156 2.84 -5.63 9.65
C GLN A 156 4.05 -5.54 8.69
N PRO A 157 5.32 -5.55 9.16
CA PRO A 157 6.48 -5.39 8.27
C PRO A 157 6.60 -6.46 7.18
N PHE A 158 6.03 -7.64 7.44
CA PHE A 158 6.15 -8.82 6.59
C PHE A 158 4.92 -9.03 5.71
N ALA A 159 3.80 -8.38 6.06
CA ALA A 159 2.51 -8.54 5.41
C ALA A 159 2.06 -7.34 4.58
N GLU A 160 2.39 -6.13 5.03
CA GLU A 160 1.81 -4.89 4.49
C GLU A 160 1.99 -4.76 2.97
N ALA A 161 3.20 -5.01 2.47
CA ALA A 161 3.51 -4.87 1.05
C ALA A 161 2.63 -5.77 0.17
N PHE A 162 2.56 -7.07 0.48
CA PHE A 162 1.79 -8.00 -0.36
C PHE A 162 0.28 -7.82 -0.17
N ILE A 163 -0.17 -7.35 1.00
CA ILE A 163 -1.59 -7.05 1.24
C ILE A 163 -2.02 -5.84 0.42
N TYR A 164 -1.26 -4.75 0.44
CA TYR A 164 -1.57 -3.55 -0.34
C TYR A 164 -1.58 -3.90 -1.83
N ASN A 165 -0.61 -4.69 -2.29
CA ASN A 165 -0.55 -5.18 -3.66
C ASN A 165 -1.71 -6.11 -4.03
N ALA A 166 -2.17 -6.97 -3.11
CA ALA A 166 -3.35 -7.79 -3.33
C ALA A 166 -4.59 -6.92 -3.50
N VAL A 167 -4.78 -5.90 -2.65
CA VAL A 167 -5.91 -4.96 -2.77
C VAL A 167 -5.87 -4.24 -4.12
N ARG A 168 -4.72 -3.68 -4.51
CA ARG A 168 -4.55 -3.04 -5.83
C ARG A 168 -4.88 -4.00 -6.97
N LYS A 169 -4.41 -5.23 -6.88
CA LYS A 169 -4.62 -6.26 -7.91
C LYS A 169 -6.11 -6.58 -8.10
N ILE A 170 -6.85 -6.76 -7.00
CA ILE A 170 -8.27 -7.11 -7.10
C ILE A 170 -9.13 -5.91 -7.54
N MET A 171 -8.69 -4.67 -7.28
CA MET A 171 -9.30 -3.47 -7.89
C MET A 171 -9.16 -3.51 -9.41
N ASP A 172 -7.95 -3.78 -9.90
CA ASP A 172 -7.68 -3.93 -11.34
C ASP A 172 -8.37 -5.16 -11.96
N GLN A 173 -8.95 -6.06 -11.16
CA GLN A 173 -9.77 -7.18 -11.61
C GLN A 173 -11.28 -6.93 -11.48
N GLY A 174 -11.69 -5.74 -11.00
CA GLY A 174 -13.10 -5.41 -10.79
C GLY A 174 -13.75 -6.23 -9.67
N GLN A 175 -12.95 -6.76 -8.75
CA GLN A 175 -13.41 -7.69 -7.69
C GLN A 175 -13.69 -6.99 -6.35
N ILE A 176 -13.46 -5.67 -6.26
CA ILE A 176 -13.77 -4.85 -5.09
C ILE A 176 -14.38 -3.53 -5.56
N GLU A 177 -15.47 -3.11 -4.94
CA GLU A 177 -16.19 -1.89 -5.28
C GLU A 177 -15.79 -0.75 -4.32
N LEU A 178 -15.56 0.45 -4.85
CA LEU A 178 -15.36 1.66 -4.04
C LEU A 178 -16.71 2.36 -3.83
N VAL A 179 -17.17 2.40 -2.58
CA VAL A 179 -18.50 2.91 -2.20
C VAL A 179 -18.41 3.93 -1.06
N LYS A 180 -19.43 4.79 -0.90
CA LYS A 180 -19.49 5.76 0.21
C LYS A 180 -19.61 5.07 1.58
N SER A 181 -20.39 4.00 1.63
CA SER A 181 -20.59 3.17 2.81
C SER A 181 -20.90 1.76 2.37
N GLY A 182 -20.22 0.78 2.96
CA GLY A 182 -20.37 -0.63 2.62
C GLY A 182 -19.87 -1.55 3.72
N ASN A 183 -20.13 -2.83 3.51
CA ASN A 183 -19.60 -3.92 4.32
C ASN A 183 -18.14 -4.21 3.94
N ARG A 184 -17.45 -4.98 4.79
CA ARG A 184 -16.11 -5.47 4.49
C ARG A 184 -16.16 -6.38 3.26
N GLN A 185 -15.26 -6.14 2.32
CA GLN A 185 -15.09 -6.93 1.10
C GLN A 185 -13.87 -7.85 1.25
N PRO A 186 -14.00 -9.12 0.85
CA PRO A 186 -12.93 -10.09 1.00
C PRO A 186 -11.79 -9.82 0.02
N VAL A 187 -10.55 -9.91 0.49
CA VAL A 187 -9.34 -9.81 -0.34
C VAL A 187 -8.53 -11.08 -0.14
N PRO A 188 -8.69 -12.10 -1.00
CA PRO A 188 -8.06 -13.38 -0.81
C PRO A 188 -6.57 -13.30 -1.13
N VAL A 189 -5.71 -13.39 -0.12
CA VAL A 189 -4.27 -13.58 -0.32
C VAL A 189 -3.97 -15.07 -0.32
N THR A 190 -3.69 -15.60 -1.49
CA THR A 190 -3.50 -17.03 -1.70
C THR A 190 -2.14 -17.30 -2.32
N THR A 191 -1.75 -18.58 -2.34
CA THR A 191 -0.58 -19.08 -3.06
C THR A 191 -0.59 -18.71 -4.55
N ARG A 192 -1.71 -18.30 -5.15
CA ARG A 192 -1.76 -17.78 -6.53
C ARG A 192 -0.95 -16.50 -6.73
N TYR A 193 -0.74 -15.72 -5.67
CA TYR A 193 0.12 -14.54 -5.72
C TYR A 193 1.57 -14.85 -5.35
N TYR A 194 1.96 -16.12 -5.20
CA TYR A 194 3.32 -16.50 -4.83
C TYR A 194 3.87 -17.60 -5.73
N SER A 195 5.00 -17.30 -6.37
CA SER A 195 5.74 -18.28 -7.16
C SER A 195 6.71 -19.03 -6.25
N SER A 196 6.35 -20.25 -5.84
CA SER A 196 7.22 -21.11 -5.04
C SER A 196 8.54 -21.43 -5.76
N LYS A 197 8.51 -21.51 -7.09
CA LYS A 197 9.71 -21.71 -7.93
C LYS A 197 10.68 -20.52 -7.86
N GLN A 198 10.18 -19.30 -7.77
CA GLN A 198 11.00 -18.09 -7.76
C GLN A 198 11.19 -17.52 -6.35
N GLY A 199 10.46 -18.03 -5.35
CA GLY A 199 10.50 -17.53 -3.98
C GLY A 199 9.98 -16.10 -3.83
N LYS A 200 9.05 -15.65 -4.69
CA LYS A 200 8.54 -14.26 -4.69
C LYS A 200 7.05 -14.15 -4.97
N PHE A 201 6.49 -13.03 -4.53
CA PHE A 201 5.14 -12.62 -4.89
C PHE A 201 5.06 -12.15 -6.35
N VAL A 202 3.94 -12.46 -7.00
CA VAL A 202 3.63 -12.07 -8.39
C VAL A 202 2.17 -11.63 -8.45
N PHE A 203 1.92 -10.37 -8.82
CA PHE A 203 0.57 -9.78 -8.88
C PHE A 203 0.12 -9.53 -10.32
N ASN A 204 0.91 -8.78 -11.08
CA ASN A 204 0.68 -8.50 -12.49
C ASN A 204 1.80 -9.06 -13.33
N ASP A 205 1.57 -9.27 -14.62
CA ASP A 205 2.63 -9.49 -15.60
C ASP A 205 2.63 -8.28 -16.51
N THR A 206 3.68 -7.45 -16.44
CA THR A 206 3.71 -6.14 -17.09
C THR A 206 4.78 -6.05 -18.16
N THR A 207 4.40 -5.49 -19.31
CA THR A 207 5.35 -5.11 -20.36
C THR A 207 6.19 -3.92 -19.93
N HIS A 208 7.18 -3.56 -20.74
CA HIS A 208 7.98 -2.36 -20.50
C HIS A 208 7.11 -1.09 -20.56
N ASP A 209 6.25 -0.98 -21.56
CA ASP A 209 5.40 0.19 -21.78
C ASP A 209 4.39 0.37 -20.63
N GLN A 210 3.74 -0.71 -20.19
CA GLN A 210 2.83 -0.68 -19.03
C GLN A 210 3.50 -0.17 -17.75
N ARG A 211 4.81 -0.45 -17.56
CA ARG A 211 5.57 0.06 -16.41
C ARG A 211 5.87 1.56 -16.55
N GLN A 212 6.12 2.05 -17.77
CA GLN A 212 6.28 3.48 -18.02
C GLN A 212 4.96 4.23 -17.77
N ASP A 213 3.85 3.72 -18.30
CA ASP A 213 2.52 4.28 -18.10
C ASP A 213 2.16 4.34 -16.61
N TYR A 214 2.41 3.24 -15.88
CA TYR A 214 2.24 3.20 -14.42
C TYR A 214 3.06 4.27 -13.69
N LEU A 215 4.34 4.42 -14.05
CA LEU A 215 5.21 5.41 -13.40
C LEU A 215 4.78 6.85 -13.73
N ALA A 216 4.34 7.11 -14.96
CA ALA A 216 3.79 8.40 -15.36
C ALA A 216 2.49 8.70 -14.59
N ALA A 217 1.56 7.75 -14.51
CA ALA A 217 0.33 7.87 -13.71
C ALA A 217 0.64 8.11 -12.22
N LYS A 218 1.61 7.38 -11.66
CA LYS A 218 2.08 7.57 -10.29
C LYS A 218 2.59 8.99 -10.05
N VAL A 219 3.41 9.53 -10.95
CA VAL A 219 3.93 10.90 -10.81
C VAL A 219 2.83 11.93 -10.99
N PHE A 220 1.96 11.75 -11.99
CA PHE A 220 0.81 12.62 -12.22
C PHE A 220 -0.06 12.74 -10.96
N TRP A 221 -0.48 11.60 -10.40
CA TRP A 221 -1.35 11.59 -9.22
C TRP A 221 -0.63 11.99 -7.94
N LEU A 222 0.50 11.35 -7.62
CA LEU A 222 1.10 11.48 -6.28
C LEU A 222 2.03 12.69 -6.14
N SER A 223 2.63 13.17 -7.24
CA SER A 223 3.41 14.41 -7.25
C SER A 223 2.56 15.59 -7.69
N GLY A 224 1.87 15.48 -8.84
CA GLY A 224 1.09 16.56 -9.42
C GLY A 224 -0.18 16.89 -8.63
N VAL A 225 -1.17 15.99 -8.69
CA VAL A 225 -2.52 16.25 -8.14
C VAL A 225 -2.54 16.26 -6.62
N LEU A 226 -2.09 15.18 -5.98
CA LEU A 226 -2.13 15.02 -4.52
C LEU A 226 -0.90 15.60 -3.81
N GLY A 227 0.19 15.77 -4.56
CA GLY A 227 1.48 16.17 -4.02
C GLY A 227 1.75 17.68 -4.06
N ASP A 228 0.94 18.44 -4.80
CA ASP A 228 1.14 19.86 -5.08
C ASP A 228 2.53 20.14 -5.68
N GLY A 229 2.90 19.36 -6.70
CA GLY A 229 4.19 19.45 -7.40
C GLY A 229 5.40 19.01 -6.59
N ARG A 230 5.23 18.37 -5.43
CA ARG A 230 6.35 17.90 -4.60
C ARG A 230 6.88 16.52 -5.07
N PRO A 231 8.17 16.20 -4.87
CA PRO A 231 8.76 14.98 -5.41
C PRO A 231 8.20 13.70 -4.78
N VAL A 232 7.98 12.66 -5.60
CA VAL A 232 7.55 11.32 -5.17
C VAL A 232 8.62 10.26 -5.47
N TRP A 233 8.80 9.31 -4.57
CA TRP A 233 9.73 8.19 -4.73
C TRP A 233 9.25 7.22 -5.82
N LEU A 234 10.09 6.93 -6.81
CA LEU A 234 9.76 6.08 -7.96
C LEU A 234 10.23 4.64 -7.79
N LEU A 235 11.28 4.42 -7.01
CA LEU A 235 11.94 3.12 -6.85
C LEU A 235 11.41 2.33 -5.64
N ASP A 236 10.10 2.41 -5.39
CA ASP A 236 9.45 1.72 -4.27
C ASP A 236 9.40 0.19 -4.54
N PRO A 237 10.00 -0.66 -3.68
CA PRO A 237 9.96 -2.11 -3.83
C PRO A 237 8.53 -2.69 -3.84
N ARG A 238 7.55 -2.00 -3.23
CA ARG A 238 6.14 -2.41 -3.30
C ARG A 238 5.61 -2.32 -4.72
N ASP A 239 6.02 -1.30 -5.48
CA ASP A 239 5.64 -1.13 -6.87
C ASP A 239 6.38 -2.11 -7.78
N ALA A 240 7.68 -2.35 -7.51
CA ALA A 240 8.42 -3.39 -8.23
C ALA A 240 7.76 -4.77 -8.09
N GLN A 241 7.35 -5.13 -6.87
CA GLN A 241 6.60 -6.35 -6.60
C GLN A 241 5.23 -6.35 -7.30
N TYR A 242 4.52 -5.22 -7.26
CA TYR A 242 3.19 -5.08 -7.88
C TYR A 242 3.20 -5.29 -9.40
N LEU A 243 4.24 -4.76 -10.05
CA LEU A 243 4.44 -4.80 -11.49
C LEU A 243 5.20 -6.06 -11.95
N ASN A 244 5.63 -6.92 -11.00
CA ASN A 244 6.46 -8.10 -11.25
C ASN A 244 7.76 -7.78 -12.01
N THR A 245 8.49 -6.80 -11.51
CA THR A 245 9.78 -6.34 -12.04
C THR A 245 10.78 -6.18 -10.90
N THR A 246 12.01 -5.76 -11.18
CA THR A 246 13.01 -5.42 -10.16
C THR A 246 13.13 -3.90 -10.00
N VAL A 247 13.74 -3.45 -8.90
CA VAL A 247 13.99 -2.01 -8.68
C VAL A 247 14.95 -1.46 -9.74
N GLU A 248 15.92 -2.27 -10.18
CA GLU A 248 16.86 -1.92 -11.25
C GLU A 248 16.16 -1.77 -12.60
N GLU A 249 15.23 -2.67 -12.92
CA GLU A 249 14.40 -2.55 -14.12
C GLU A 249 13.48 -1.32 -14.06
N LEU A 250 12.85 -1.05 -12.90
CA LEU A 250 12.09 0.18 -12.69
C LEU A 250 12.93 1.43 -12.94
N LYS A 251 14.19 1.44 -12.50
CA LYS A 251 15.09 2.57 -12.75
C LYS A 251 15.27 2.83 -14.25
N ASN A 252 15.37 1.78 -15.07
CA ASN A 252 15.45 1.94 -16.52
C ASN A 252 14.17 2.55 -17.11
N ASN A 253 12.99 2.15 -16.59
CA ASN A 253 11.71 2.76 -16.98
C ASN A 253 11.64 4.24 -16.56
N VAL A 254 12.11 4.58 -15.35
CA VAL A 254 12.20 5.95 -14.85
C VAL A 254 13.09 6.82 -15.75
N ASP A 255 14.26 6.33 -16.14
CA ASP A 255 15.17 7.03 -17.03
C ASP A 255 14.56 7.27 -18.42
N ALA A 256 13.70 6.37 -18.89
CA ALA A 256 12.99 6.53 -20.16
C ALA A 256 11.93 7.64 -20.09
N ILE A 257 11.02 7.61 -19.11
CA ILE A 257 9.98 8.65 -18.97
C ILE A 257 10.57 10.04 -18.63
N ALA A 258 11.75 10.08 -18.02
CA ALA A 258 12.49 11.34 -17.82
C ALA A 258 13.04 11.90 -19.14
N LYS A 259 13.56 11.05 -20.03
CA LYS A 259 14.03 11.46 -21.37
C LYS A 259 12.90 11.96 -22.25
N ASP A 260 11.70 11.40 -22.07
CA ASP A 260 10.48 11.86 -22.76
C ASP A 260 9.94 13.18 -22.20
N GLY A 261 10.56 13.72 -21.14
CA GLY A 261 10.22 15.02 -20.56
C GLY A 261 8.95 15.02 -19.70
N LEU A 262 8.40 13.85 -19.37
CA LEU A 262 7.20 13.72 -18.53
C LEU A 262 7.49 13.97 -17.05
N ILE A 263 8.73 13.69 -16.60
CA ILE A 263 9.11 13.85 -15.20
C ILE A 263 10.42 14.63 -15.06
N HIS A 264 10.57 15.34 -13.95
CA HIS A 264 11.82 15.96 -13.55
C HIS A 264 12.46 15.16 -12.41
N LEU A 265 13.55 14.45 -12.70
CA LEU A 265 14.30 13.69 -11.69
C LEU A 265 15.05 14.62 -10.74
N GLN A 266 14.94 14.33 -9.45
CA GLN A 266 15.75 14.96 -8.42
C GLN A 266 17.20 14.48 -8.50
N GLN A 267 18.10 15.15 -7.76
CA GLN A 267 19.53 14.84 -7.76
C GLN A 267 19.85 13.39 -7.34
N ASP A 268 19.02 12.79 -6.46
CA ASP A 268 19.18 11.41 -6.02
C ASP A 268 18.71 10.38 -7.07
N THR A 269 18.07 10.81 -8.17
CA THR A 269 17.51 9.99 -9.26
C THR A 269 16.46 8.97 -8.81
N GLU A 270 16.05 9.00 -7.55
CA GLU A 270 15.01 8.10 -7.02
C GLU A 270 13.66 8.82 -6.89
N PHE A 271 13.67 10.15 -6.76
CA PHE A 271 12.47 10.97 -6.65
C PHE A 271 12.26 11.79 -7.92
N ALA A 272 11.00 12.05 -8.26
CA ALA A 272 10.67 12.94 -9.37
C ALA A 272 9.44 13.79 -9.11
N VAL A 273 9.37 14.89 -9.86
CA VAL A 273 8.23 15.82 -9.91
C VAL A 273 7.55 15.73 -11.27
N ALA A 274 6.22 15.87 -11.31
CA ALA A 274 5.48 15.98 -12.56
C ALA A 274 5.87 17.24 -13.33
N THR A 275 6.15 17.13 -14.63
CA THR A 275 6.38 18.31 -15.49
C THR A 275 5.07 18.89 -15.99
N ASP A 276 5.10 20.11 -16.54
CA ASP A 276 3.96 20.71 -17.23
C ASP A 276 3.47 19.84 -18.40
N ALA A 277 4.36 19.10 -19.06
CA ALA A 277 4.00 18.19 -20.14
C ALA A 277 3.12 17.04 -19.62
N LEU A 278 3.51 16.41 -18.50
CA LEU A 278 2.70 15.37 -17.86
C LEU A 278 1.39 15.92 -17.30
N MET A 279 1.43 17.11 -16.68
CA MET A 279 0.21 17.76 -16.18
C MET A 279 -0.74 18.19 -17.30
N GLY A 280 -0.22 18.43 -18.51
CA GLY A 280 -1.01 18.66 -19.72
C GLY A 280 -1.83 17.45 -20.18
N LEU A 281 -1.53 16.24 -19.70
CA LEU A 281 -2.28 15.00 -19.97
C LEU A 281 -3.43 14.77 -18.98
N ARG A 282 -3.82 15.78 -18.20
CA ARG A 282 -4.86 15.68 -17.16
C ARG A 282 -6.14 15.02 -17.63
N LEU A 283 -6.68 15.42 -18.78
CA LEU A 283 -7.94 14.87 -19.29
C LEU A 283 -7.83 13.35 -19.54
N THR A 284 -6.69 12.89 -20.04
CA THR A 284 -6.43 11.46 -20.25
C THR A 284 -6.44 10.69 -18.92
N TYR A 285 -5.75 11.19 -17.89
CA TYR A 285 -5.75 10.52 -16.59
C TYR A 285 -7.10 10.59 -15.87
N GLU A 286 -7.87 11.65 -16.05
CA GLU A 286 -9.24 11.75 -15.53
C GLU A 286 -10.20 10.76 -16.24
N GLU A 287 -10.04 10.57 -17.55
CA GLU A 287 -10.76 9.53 -18.32
C GLU A 287 -10.38 8.12 -17.87
N GLU A 288 -9.08 7.81 -17.76
CA GLU A 288 -8.58 6.52 -17.26
C GLU A 288 -9.10 6.21 -15.85
N LEU A 289 -9.08 7.21 -14.95
CA LEU A 289 -9.64 7.07 -13.61
C LEU A 289 -11.13 6.74 -13.64
N ALA A 290 -11.90 7.44 -14.49
CA ALA A 290 -13.33 7.19 -14.63
C ALA A 290 -13.62 5.79 -15.19
N GLU A 291 -12.85 5.33 -16.17
CA GLU A 291 -12.96 3.98 -16.74
C GLU A 291 -12.62 2.91 -15.71
N ALA A 292 -11.50 3.06 -15.00
CA ALA A 292 -11.11 2.12 -13.96
C ALA A 292 -12.11 2.08 -12.80
N LEU A 293 -12.65 3.24 -12.40
CA LEU A 293 -13.68 3.31 -11.36
C LEU A 293 -14.98 2.63 -11.84
N ALA A 294 -15.39 2.85 -13.09
CA ALA A 294 -16.52 2.14 -13.68
C ALA A 294 -16.29 0.62 -13.70
N PHE A 295 -15.07 0.16 -13.99
CA PHE A 295 -14.71 -1.26 -13.99
C PHE A 295 -14.80 -1.91 -12.60
N THR A 296 -14.51 -1.16 -11.53
CA THR A 296 -14.67 -1.67 -10.15
C THR A 296 -16.13 -1.87 -9.72
N LYS A 297 -17.09 -1.29 -10.44
CA LYS A 297 -18.51 -1.47 -10.15
C LYS A 297 -18.98 -2.76 -10.82
N PRO A 298 -19.55 -3.72 -10.07
CA PRO A 298 -20.16 -4.88 -10.69
C PRO A 298 -21.28 -4.41 -11.62
N THR A 299 -21.22 -4.77 -12.90
CA THR A 299 -22.27 -4.52 -13.92
C THR A 299 -23.55 -5.33 -13.67
N PHE A 300 -23.76 -5.78 -12.42
CA PHE A 300 -24.90 -6.59 -12.03
C PHE A 300 -26.17 -5.74 -12.09
N ASN A 301 -26.78 -5.76 -13.26
CA ASN A 301 -28.06 -5.21 -13.69
C ASN A 301 -28.54 -4.05 -12.82
N GLU A 302 -28.26 -2.81 -13.23
CA GLU A 302 -28.73 -1.61 -12.52
C GLU A 302 -30.25 -1.63 -12.25
N ASP A 303 -31.02 -2.34 -13.09
CA ASP A 303 -32.44 -2.64 -12.89
C ASP A 303 -32.76 -3.36 -11.57
N MET A 304 -31.86 -4.25 -11.10
CA MET A 304 -32.02 -4.95 -9.82
C MET A 304 -31.65 -4.07 -8.63
N ARG A 305 -30.72 -3.11 -8.79
CA ARG A 305 -30.41 -2.09 -7.76
C ARG A 305 -31.51 -1.02 -7.65
N GLY A 306 -32.24 -0.74 -8.72
CA GLY A 306 -33.39 0.16 -8.74
C GLY A 306 -34.69 -0.43 -8.16
N GLY A 307 -34.69 -1.71 -7.77
CA GLY A 307 -35.90 -2.40 -7.30
C GLY A 307 -36.96 -2.60 -8.40
N HIS A 308 -36.58 -2.54 -9.67
CA HIS A 308 -37.50 -2.69 -10.80
C HIS A 308 -37.77 -4.14 -11.20
N THR A 309 -37.03 -5.09 -10.64
CA THR A 309 -37.36 -6.52 -10.69
C THR A 309 -38.18 -6.91 -9.46
N ASN A 310 -39.51 -6.84 -9.61
CA ASN A 310 -40.43 -7.49 -8.68
C ASN A 310 -40.10 -8.99 -8.61
N MET A 311 -40.05 -9.54 -7.38
CA MET A 311 -40.27 -10.97 -7.14
C MET A 311 -41.69 -11.36 -7.56
#